data_AF-C9RRH0-F1
#
_entry.id   AF-C9RRH0-F1
#
_cell.length_a   1.000
_cell.length_b   1.000
_cell.length_c   1.000
_cell.angle_alpha   90.00
_cell.angle_beta   90.00
_cell.angle_gamma   90.00
#
_symmetry.space_group_name_H-M   'P 1'
#
loop_
_entity.id
_entity.type
_entity.pdbx_description
1 polymer ?
#
loop_
_entity_poly.entity_id
_entity_poly.type
_entity_poly.pdbx_seq_one_letter_code
_entity_poly.pdbx_strand_id
1 'polypeptide(L)'
;MNRTINIEQCQGYIWKSDADKPQVFNGCACNLVLDDSANPFVLEAMLYDAQTQDSYMIKYVDGRHLIQEYNLFNKFDDVTEISVLPNRMEGIPELKLKQFWKKTPDKLCNGFETLTPAEIVFAGFKKVGE
;
A
#
# COMPACT_ATOMS: atom_id res chain seq x y z
N MET A 1 19.66 -3.10 3.70
CA MET A 1 18.71 -4.23 3.75
C MET A 1 18.58 -4.79 2.35
N ASN A 2 18.54 -6.12 2.20
CA ASN A 2 18.26 -6.77 0.91
C ASN A 2 16.96 -7.58 1.06
N ARG A 3 15.91 -7.17 0.35
CA ARG A 3 14.59 -7.84 0.38
C ARG A 3 14.05 -7.95 -1.03
N THR A 4 13.45 -9.09 -1.34
CA THR A 4 12.80 -9.35 -2.63
C THR A 4 11.33 -9.62 -2.41
N ILE A 5 10.48 -9.03 -3.26
CA ILE A 5 9.04 -9.22 -3.31
C ILE A 5 8.70 -9.63 -4.75
N ASN A 6 8.04 -10.77 -4.92
CA ASN A 6 7.63 -11.29 -6.21
C ASN A 6 6.12 -11.56 -6.18
N ILE A 7 5.40 -11.01 -7.15
CA ILE A 7 3.95 -11.14 -7.28
C ILE A 7 3.62 -11.40 -8.75
N GLU A 8 2.95 -12.52 -9.06
CA GLU A 8 2.64 -12.91 -10.44
C GLU A 8 1.47 -12.10 -11.06
N GLN A 9 0.53 -11.67 -10.22
CA GLN A 9 -0.65 -10.89 -10.61
C GLN A 9 -0.75 -9.64 -9.76
N CYS A 10 0.21 -8.74 -9.96
CA CYS A 10 0.36 -7.55 -9.16
C CYS A 10 -0.57 -6.43 -9.64
N GLN A 11 -1.21 -5.75 -8.69
CA GLN A 11 -1.70 -4.39 -8.87
C GLN A 11 -0.91 -3.45 -7.98
N GLY A 12 -0.47 -2.30 -8.50
CA GLY A 12 0.32 -1.38 -7.71
C GLY A 12 1.32 -0.57 -8.52
N TYR A 13 2.26 0.04 -7.83
CA TYR A 13 3.28 0.85 -8.47
C TYR A 13 4.60 0.85 -7.70
N ILE A 14 5.67 1.19 -8.41
CA ILE A 14 7.01 1.44 -7.88
C ILE A 14 7.48 2.78 -8.42
N TRP A 15 7.87 3.69 -7.53
CA TRP A 15 8.48 4.96 -7.87
C TRP A 15 9.95 4.96 -7.48
N LYS A 16 10.84 5.06 -8.48
CA LYS A 16 12.28 5.18 -8.27
C LYS A 16 12.73 6.62 -8.11
N SER A 17 13.84 6.83 -7.41
CA SER A 17 14.41 8.14 -7.10
C SER A 17 14.79 9.00 -8.32
N ASP A 18 15.06 8.37 -9.45
CA ASP A 18 15.44 9.01 -10.72
C ASP A 18 14.28 9.12 -11.73
N ALA A 19 13.10 8.58 -11.40
CA ALA A 19 11.96 8.55 -12.30
C ALA A 19 11.04 9.77 -12.07
N ASP A 20 10.58 10.37 -13.16
CA ASP A 20 9.61 11.47 -13.16
C ASP A 20 8.18 10.99 -12.84
N LYS A 21 7.89 9.72 -13.12
CA LYS A 21 6.62 9.05 -12.85
C LYS A 21 6.82 7.62 -12.34
N PRO A 22 5.85 7.09 -11.57
CA PRO A 22 5.89 5.70 -11.10
C PRO A 22 5.72 4.69 -12.25
N GLN A 23 6.37 3.54 -12.11
CA GLN A 23 6.09 2.35 -12.91
C GLN A 23 4.86 1.64 -12.34
N VAL A 24 3.82 1.50 -13.15
CA VAL A 24 2.54 0.91 -12.75
C VAL A 24 2.45 -0.56 -13.18
N PHE A 25 1.90 -1.39 -12.31
CA PHE A 25 1.60 -2.81 -12.52
C PHE A 25 0.10 -3.00 -12.37
N ASN A 26 -0.57 -3.61 -13.34
CA ASN A 26 -2.02 -3.83 -13.31
C ASN A 26 -2.38 -5.19 -13.90
N GLY A 27 -2.34 -6.24 -13.07
CA GLY A 27 -2.59 -7.62 -13.47
C GLY A 27 -1.40 -8.30 -14.17
N CYS A 28 -0.19 -7.78 -13.98
CA CYS A 28 1.04 -8.35 -14.53
C CYS A 28 2.03 -8.72 -13.42
N ALA A 29 3.03 -9.52 -13.76
CA ALA A 29 4.07 -9.90 -12.83
C ALA A 29 4.91 -8.69 -12.40
N CYS A 30 5.24 -8.64 -11.12
CA CYS A 30 6.09 -7.63 -10.49
C CYS A 30 7.19 -8.34 -9.70
N ASN A 31 8.44 -7.90 -9.91
CA ASN A 31 9.59 -8.30 -9.12
C ASN A 31 10.25 -7.03 -8.61
N LEU A 32 10.29 -6.88 -7.28
CA LEU A 32 10.90 -5.77 -6.61
C LEU A 32 12.05 -6.26 -5.72
N VAL A 33 13.24 -5.74 -5.97
CA VAL A 33 14.42 -5.92 -5.13
C VAL A 33 14.71 -4.59 -4.46
N LEU A 34 14.66 -4.59 -3.12
CA LEU A 34 15.01 -3.46 -2.28
C LEU A 34 16.44 -3.64 -1.79
N ASP A 35 17.25 -2.61 -2.03
CA ASP A 35 18.62 -2.49 -1.58
C ASP A 35 18.85 -1.03 -1.16
N ASP A 36 19.11 -0.81 0.13
CA ASP A 36 19.37 0.54 0.68
C ASP A 36 20.64 1.18 0.11
N SER A 37 21.52 0.39 -0.51
CA SER A 37 22.75 0.88 -1.14
C SER A 37 22.61 1.11 -2.65
N ALA A 38 21.49 0.72 -3.25
CA ALA A 38 21.27 0.86 -4.69
C ALA A 38 20.99 2.32 -5.10
N ASN A 39 21.40 2.66 -6.32
CA ASN A 39 21.04 3.90 -6.98
C ASN A 39 20.75 3.62 -8.47
N PRO A 40 19.55 3.94 -8.99
CA PRO A 40 18.42 4.53 -8.28
C PRO A 40 17.80 3.58 -7.24
N PHE A 41 17.33 4.15 -6.13
CA PHE A 41 16.59 3.44 -5.08
C PHE A 41 15.08 3.61 -5.27
N VAL A 42 14.28 2.84 -4.53
CA VAL A 42 12.82 2.93 -4.57
C VAL A 42 12.37 3.96 -3.55
N LEU A 43 11.86 5.11 -4.01
CA LEU A 43 11.34 6.16 -3.15
C LEU A 43 10.06 5.71 -2.43
N GLU A 44 9.14 5.12 -3.19
CA GLU A 44 7.87 4.61 -2.71
C GLU A 44 7.41 3.42 -3.57
N ALA A 45 6.76 2.44 -2.96
CA ALA A 45 5.99 1.45 -3.68
C ALA A 45 4.75 1.03 -2.89
N MET A 46 3.67 0.76 -3.60
CA MET A 46 2.49 0.09 -3.06
C MET A 46 2.15 -1.06 -3.98
N LEU A 47 2.28 -2.29 -3.50
CA LEU A 47 2.06 -3.51 -4.28
C LEU A 47 0.98 -4.35 -3.60
N TYR A 48 0.06 -4.87 -4.40
CA TYR A 48 -1.03 -5.72 -3.94
C TYR A 48 -1.11 -6.98 -4.80
N ASP A 49 -1.12 -8.13 -4.14
CA ASP A 49 -1.37 -9.42 -4.75
C ASP A 49 -2.85 -9.80 -4.56
N ALA A 50 -3.61 -9.81 -5.65
CA ALA A 50 -5.03 -10.14 -5.59
C ALA A 50 -5.32 -11.62 -5.25
N GLN A 51 -4.35 -12.51 -5.45
CA GLN A 51 -4.51 -13.95 -5.18
C GLN A 51 -4.36 -14.25 -3.69
N THR A 52 -3.32 -13.70 -3.05
CA THR A 52 -3.01 -13.91 -1.62
C THR A 52 -3.63 -12.85 -0.72
N GLN A 53 -4.07 -11.73 -1.31
CA GLN A 53 -4.51 -10.51 -0.64
C GLN A 53 -3.42 -9.85 0.21
N ASP A 54 -2.16 -10.09 -0.12
CA ASP A 54 -1.02 -9.43 0.52
C ASP A 54 -0.81 -8.03 -0.07
N SER A 55 -0.58 -7.07 0.81
CA SER A 55 -0.27 -5.68 0.50
C SER A 55 1.07 -5.30 1.08
N TYR A 56 1.91 -4.69 0.25
CA TYR A 56 3.25 -4.23 0.60
C TYR A 56 3.29 -2.72 0.37
N MET A 57 3.51 -1.96 1.44
CA MET A 57 3.70 -0.51 1.38
C MET A 57 5.12 -0.18 1.79
N ILE A 58 5.85 0.46 0.89
CA ILE A 58 7.28 0.68 0.99
C ILE A 58 7.56 2.17 0.86
N LYS A 59 8.36 2.71 1.76
CA LYS A 59 8.84 4.10 1.72
C LYS A 59 10.31 4.15 2.04
N TYR A 60 11.06 4.97 1.31
CA TYR A 60 12.44 5.27 1.65
C TYR A 60 12.50 6.49 2.59
N VAL A 61 12.97 6.27 3.81
CA VAL A 61 13.05 7.29 4.86
C VAL A 61 14.44 7.25 5.48
N ASP A 62 15.11 8.40 5.53
CA ASP A 62 16.43 8.58 6.16
C ASP A 62 17.48 7.53 5.76
N GLY A 63 17.52 7.20 4.46
CA GLY A 63 18.52 6.29 3.91
C GLY A 63 18.16 4.80 4.02
N ARG A 64 16.91 4.46 4.37
CA ARG A 64 16.48 3.07 4.56
C ARG A 64 15.07 2.85 4.04
N HIS A 65 14.81 1.70 3.45
CA HIS A 65 13.45 1.27 3.11
C HIS A 65 12.72 0.78 4.37
N LEU A 66 11.58 1.38 4.66
CA LEU A 66 10.58 0.89 5.61
C LEU A 66 9.54 0.10 4.81
N ILE A 67 9.24 -1.12 5.26
CA ILE A 67 8.26 -2.01 4.61
C ILE A 67 7.17 -2.33 5.63
N GLN A 68 5.92 -2.06 5.25
CA GLN A 68 4.76 -2.53 5.97
C GLN A 68 4.07 -3.60 5.12
N GLU A 69 3.89 -4.78 5.70
CA GLU A 69 3.28 -5.94 5.05
C GLU A 69 1.95 -6.26 5.74
N TYR A 70 0.88 -6.40 4.96
CA TYR A 70 -0.45 -6.67 5.46
C TYR A 70 -1.11 -7.78 4.65
N ASN A 71 -1.66 -8.79 5.31
CA ASN A 71 -2.56 -9.73 4.67
C ASN A 71 -4.02 -9.29 4.90
N LEU A 72 -4.72 -8.91 3.84
CA LEU A 72 -6.08 -8.37 3.90
C LEU A 72 -7.18 -9.44 4.04
N PHE A 73 -6.82 -10.73 4.04
CA PHE A 73 -7.76 -11.82 4.32
C PHE A 73 -8.12 -11.88 5.81
N ASN A 74 -7.19 -11.47 6.68
CA ASN A 74 -7.46 -11.35 8.10
C ASN A 74 -8.56 -10.32 8.33
N LYS A 75 -9.68 -10.76 8.90
CA LYS A 75 -10.83 -9.89 9.16
C LYS A 75 -10.46 -8.89 10.24
N PHE A 76 -10.43 -7.62 9.86
CA PHE A 76 -10.49 -6.51 10.79
C PHE A 76 -11.96 -6.17 11.03
N ASP A 77 -12.33 -5.91 12.27
CA ASP A 77 -13.74 -5.78 12.68
C ASP A 77 -14.42 -4.57 12.03
N ASP A 78 -13.69 -3.47 11.86
CA ASP A 78 -14.21 -2.21 11.32
C ASP A 78 -13.27 -1.67 10.23
N VAL A 79 -13.79 -1.60 8.99
CA VAL A 79 -13.03 -1.20 7.80
C VAL A 79 -13.82 -0.17 6.98
N THR A 80 -13.15 0.89 6.54
CA THR A 80 -13.67 1.84 5.56
C THR A 80 -12.87 1.75 4.27
N GLU A 81 -13.55 1.62 3.14
CA GLU A 81 -12.90 1.74 1.83
C GLU A 81 -12.71 3.22 1.47
N ILE A 82 -11.51 3.56 1.03
CA ILE A 82 -11.13 4.91 0.61
C ILE A 82 -10.61 4.83 -0.82
N SER A 83 -11.04 5.77 -1.65
CA SER A 83 -10.50 6.00 -2.99
C SER A 83 -9.70 7.28 -3.00
N VAL A 84 -8.53 7.27 -3.64
CA VAL A 84 -7.73 8.48 -3.87
C VAL A 84 -7.27 8.57 -5.33
N LEU A 85 -7.19 9.79 -5.87
CA LEU A 85 -6.66 10.02 -7.21
C LEU A 85 -5.15 9.81 -7.21
N PRO A 86 -4.61 8.98 -8.13
CA PRO A 86 -3.17 8.78 -8.20
C PRO A 86 -2.48 9.96 -8.86
N ASN A 87 -1.27 10.26 -8.39
CA ASN A 87 -0.41 11.26 -9.01
C ASN A 87 0.45 10.61 -10.11
N ARG A 88 0.41 11.15 -11.34
CA ARG A 88 1.26 10.72 -12.47
C ARG A 88 1.15 9.23 -12.85
N MET A 89 0.01 8.59 -12.61
CA MET A 89 -0.29 7.22 -13.05
C MET A 89 -1.36 7.23 -14.14
N GLU A 90 -0.95 7.47 -15.38
CA GLU A 90 -1.86 7.51 -16.52
C GLU A 90 -2.65 6.20 -16.65
N GLY A 91 -3.96 6.32 -16.91
CA GLY A 91 -4.86 5.17 -17.07
C GLY A 91 -5.31 4.51 -15.76
N ILE A 92 -4.82 4.94 -14.60
CA ILE A 92 -5.32 4.49 -13.29
C ILE A 92 -6.32 5.52 -12.76
N PRO A 93 -7.60 5.15 -12.57
CA PRO A 93 -8.61 6.11 -12.12
C PRO A 93 -8.44 6.48 -10.65
N GLU A 94 -8.36 5.47 -9.77
CA GLU A 94 -8.27 5.64 -8.32
C GLU A 94 -7.45 4.50 -7.71
N LEU A 95 -6.67 4.83 -6.68
CA LEU A 95 -6.09 3.85 -5.76
C LEU A 95 -7.16 3.45 -4.74
N LYS A 96 -7.34 2.14 -4.54
CA LYS A 96 -8.22 1.60 -3.50
C LYS A 96 -7.40 1.38 -2.24
N LEU A 97 -7.87 1.95 -1.13
CA LEU A 97 -7.27 1.83 0.20
C LEU A 97 -8.32 1.27 1.16
N LYS A 98 -7.87 0.53 2.18
CA LYS A 98 -8.69 0.12 3.33
C LYS A 98 -8.16 0.81 4.57
N GLN A 99 -8.99 1.64 5.18
CA GLN A 99 -8.72 2.19 6.50
C GLN A 99 -9.28 1.27 7.57
N PHE A 100 -8.41 0.80 8.44
CA PHE A 100 -8.74 -0.01 9.60
C PHE A 100 -8.98 0.86 10.81
N TRP A 101 -9.98 0.49 11.59
CA TRP A 101 -10.33 1.15 12.83
C TRP A 101 -10.12 0.21 14.00
N LYS A 102 -9.59 0.77 15.09
CA LYS A 102 -9.42 0.06 16.35
C LYS A 102 -10.35 0.66 17.39
N LYS A 103 -11.05 -0.20 18.13
CA LYS A 103 -11.78 0.19 19.32
C LYS A 103 -10.80 0.47 20.45
N THR A 104 -10.82 1.68 20.97
CA THR A 104 -9.92 2.11 22.03
C THR A 104 -10.70 2.93 23.05
N PRO A 105 -10.52 2.72 24.37
CA PRO A 105 -11.18 3.55 25.38
C PRO A 105 -10.73 5.01 25.28
N ASP A 106 -11.68 5.94 25.24
CA ASP A 106 -11.40 7.37 25.13
C ASP A 106 -11.80 8.13 26.39
N LYS A 107 -10.80 8.75 27.04
CA LYS A 107 -11.00 9.56 28.24
C LYS A 107 -11.92 10.77 28.01
N LEU A 108 -11.93 11.33 26.81
CA LEU A 108 -12.82 12.44 26.45
C LEU A 108 -14.26 11.97 26.20
N CYS A 109 -14.43 10.67 25.97
CA CYS A 109 -15.73 10.01 25.87
C CYS A 109 -16.04 9.20 27.15
N ASN A 110 -15.69 9.70 28.34
CA ASN A 110 -15.94 9.03 29.62
C ASN A 110 -15.46 7.56 29.70
N GLY A 111 -14.43 7.20 28.94
CA GLY A 111 -13.89 5.83 28.87
C GLY A 111 -14.69 4.86 28.00
N PHE A 112 -15.71 5.32 27.26
CA PHE A 112 -16.39 4.50 26.26
C PHE A 112 -15.43 4.11 25.13
N GLU A 113 -15.67 2.93 24.55
CA GLU A 113 -14.95 2.48 23.35
C GLU A 113 -15.30 3.37 22.16
N THR A 114 -14.29 3.98 21.57
CA THR A 114 -14.43 4.76 20.33
C THR A 114 -13.55 4.18 19.24
N LEU A 115 -13.95 4.40 17.99
CA LEU A 115 -13.16 4.00 16.83
C LEU A 115 -12.06 5.03 16.58
N THR A 116 -10.82 4.58 16.63
CA THR A 116 -9.64 5.38 16.29
C THR A 116 -9.00 4.82 15.02
N PRO A 117 -8.55 5.68 14.08
CA PRO A 117 -7.79 5.24 12.92
C PRO A 117 -6.57 4.41 13.35
N ALA A 118 -6.41 3.23 12.75
CA ALA A 118 -5.23 2.39 12.95
C ALA A 118 -4.31 2.46 11.74
N GLU A 119 -4.65 1.75 10.67
CA GLU A 119 -3.80 1.60 9.49
C GLU A 119 -4.59 1.92 8.22
N ILE A 120 -3.92 2.48 7.21
CA ILE A 120 -4.48 2.65 5.87
C ILE A 120 -3.64 1.80 4.93
N VAL A 121 -4.26 0.80 4.32
CA VAL A 121 -3.55 -0.23 3.56
C VAL A 121 -4.02 -0.25 2.11
N PHE A 122 -3.07 -0.29 1.19
CA PHE A 122 -3.35 -0.37 -0.24
C PHE A 122 -4.00 -1.70 -0.62
N ALA A 123 -5.07 -1.66 -1.41
CA ALA A 123 -5.89 -2.80 -1.78
C ALA A 123 -6.14 -2.86 -3.29
N GLY A 124 -5.17 -2.37 -4.09
CA GLY A 124 -5.21 -2.39 -5.55
C GLY A 124 -5.80 -1.13 -6.17
N PHE A 125 -6.22 -1.23 -7.43
CA PHE A 125 -6.82 -0.13 -8.18
C PHE A 125 -8.32 -0.31 -8.31
N LYS A 126 -9.08 0.79 -8.33
CA LYS A 126 -10.50 0.72 -8.63
C LYS A 126 -10.70 0.33 -10.09
N LYS A 127 -11.66 -0.56 -10.36
CA LYS A 127 -12.04 -0.92 -11.73
C LYS A 127 -12.89 0.21 -12.34
N VAL A 128 -12.71 0.43 -13.64
CA VAL A 128 -13.59 1.33 -14.39
C VAL A 128 -14.96 0.64 -14.51
N GLY A 129 -15.98 1.19 -13.85
CA GLY A 129 -17.37 0.70 -13.90
C GLY A 129 -17.95 0.10 -12.61
N GLU A 130 -17.23 0.18 -11.49
CA GLU A 130 -17.77 -0.07 -10.13
C GLU A 130 -18.27 1.21 -9.46
#